data_AF-B4D8I5-F1
#
_entry.id   AF-B4D8I5-F1
#
_cell.length_a   1.000
_cell.length_b   1.000
_cell.length_c   1.000
_cell.angle_alpha   90.00
_cell.angle_beta   90.00
_cell.angle_gamma   90.00
#
_symmetry.space_group_name_H-M   'P 1'
#
loop_
_entity.id
_entity.type
_entity.pdbx_description
1 polymer ?
#
loop_
_entity_poly.entity_id
_entity_poly.type
_entity_poly.pdbx_seq_one_letter_code
_entity_poly.pdbx_strand_id
1 'polypeptide(L)'
;MSLFPRGREKIAASDTMTRPVPGPRTLARFESLKLHFLGLIVLAVIVWNLPGPILYFGARQMMSRTDLWMPDGWNEPQVLRAFEEAQRVVQVDATLTTNAHGFHPERRDHLTVLAPTKGEAIAGRNAIVAAMRAVFQKEHAGFLNSSREGPYADPVPNATTDALGKACRWLALALVLVAVGDLVLQWRRSHLPVLALVGILATLLTGIAFVFNVLWVFFFAVGLPAGFLALIVYLTLRVRKAAGWEEGRARITRAKVQVDHAHFDKTRAINKAAIAYEFTVDGKTIQGDRISIGLAPAERVDQTLKRYRVGAEVSVYYDPENPRDCVLERDPPVSFGCLWGGTIAVLLLYAVGWIWMKTGWSPGPFLTRAFPALHHPVVVVGAGSFGLFCVAAGIWNRLHPRTVAAWVRTSGTIVTSETETYTDSGASTSRSGRKMYNAVIEFSYHVDGQEYRGTKGATDLVRVTVGNAQAKSEEEVARYPVGMTVDVYYDPGNPTSASLQPREEIMLTGNHTLIVGAILILVALYAATH
;
A
#
# COMPACT_ATOMS: atom_id res chain seq x y z
N MET A 1 -5.57 16.33 85.38
CA MET A 1 -6.20 15.83 84.14
C MET A 1 -5.26 16.23 83.00
N SER A 2 -4.69 15.24 82.31
CA SER A 2 -3.37 15.24 81.69
C SER A 2 -3.32 15.60 80.18
N LEU A 3 -2.35 16.46 79.83
CA LEU A 3 -1.34 16.45 78.74
C LEU A 3 -1.66 15.93 77.29
N PHE A 4 -1.22 16.75 76.31
CA PHE A 4 -0.93 16.57 74.85
C PHE A 4 -0.56 15.15 74.34
N PRO A 5 -0.43 14.88 73.00
CA PRO A 5 -0.91 15.53 71.76
C PRO A 5 -1.56 14.52 70.76
N ARG A 6 -2.13 14.97 69.62
CA ARG A 6 -2.43 14.10 68.46
C ARG A 6 -1.65 14.56 67.23
N GLY A 7 -0.58 13.83 66.89
CA GLY A 7 0.03 13.86 65.58
C GLY A 7 -0.87 13.14 64.56
N ARG A 8 -1.04 13.73 63.38
CA ARG A 8 -1.47 13.01 62.17
C ARG A 8 -0.34 13.04 61.18
N GLU A 9 0.09 11.83 60.84
CA GLU A 9 1.08 11.51 59.82
C GLU A 9 0.64 11.96 58.43
N LYS A 10 1.68 12.27 57.65
CA LYS A 10 1.67 12.58 56.22
C LYS A 10 1.13 11.39 55.42
N ILE A 11 0.13 11.63 54.57
CA ILE A 11 -0.07 10.85 53.36
C ILE A 11 0.42 11.72 52.20
N ALA A 12 1.54 11.32 51.62
CA ALA A 12 2.10 11.95 50.43
C ALA A 12 1.16 11.72 49.24
N ALA A 13 0.51 12.80 48.79
CA ALA A 13 -0.15 12.82 47.49
C ALA A 13 0.94 12.83 46.42
N SER A 14 0.97 11.78 45.61
CA SER A 14 1.82 11.65 44.43
C SER A 14 1.54 12.80 43.47
N ASP A 15 2.55 13.64 43.27
CA ASP A 15 2.59 14.73 42.29
C ASP A 15 2.56 14.12 40.88
N THR A 16 1.35 13.83 40.39
CA THR A 16 1.11 13.52 38.98
C THR A 16 1.09 14.84 38.24
N MET A 17 2.21 15.17 37.59
CA MET A 17 2.32 16.27 36.63
C MET A 17 1.25 16.13 35.53
N THR A 18 0.03 16.60 35.78
CA THR A 18 -0.93 16.89 34.72
C THR A 18 -0.45 18.15 34.02
N ARG A 19 0.25 17.98 32.89
CA ARG A 19 0.60 19.11 32.02
C ARG A 19 -0.68 19.85 31.63
N PRO A 20 -0.76 21.18 31.76
CA PRO A 20 -1.97 21.92 31.44
C PRO A 20 -2.29 21.76 29.95
N VAL A 21 -3.50 21.30 29.64
CA VAL A 21 -4.02 21.28 28.27
C VAL A 21 -4.10 22.73 27.78
N PRO A 22 -3.48 23.08 26.63
CA PRO A 22 -3.44 24.46 26.16
C PRO A 22 -4.87 24.97 25.88
N GLY A 23 -5.24 26.09 26.49
CA GLY A 23 -6.56 26.69 26.31
C GLY A 23 -6.83 27.15 24.87
N PRO A 24 -8.10 27.41 24.50
CA PRO A 24 -8.54 27.68 23.12
C PRO A 24 -7.85 28.90 22.47
N ARG A 25 -7.44 29.89 23.26
CA ARG A 25 -6.67 31.06 22.77
C ARG A 25 -5.25 30.69 22.32
N THR A 26 -4.64 29.70 22.97
CA THR A 26 -3.31 29.17 22.62
C THR A 26 -3.38 28.34 21.34
N LEU A 27 -4.46 27.58 21.16
CA LEU A 27 -4.73 26.81 19.94
C LEU A 27 -4.93 27.72 18.73
N ALA A 28 -5.72 28.79 18.88
CA ALA A 28 -5.97 29.76 17.79
C ALA A 28 -4.69 30.50 17.35
N ARG A 29 -3.82 30.87 18.30
CA ARG A 29 -2.50 31.46 18.00
C ARG A 29 -1.59 30.48 17.27
N PHE A 30 -1.64 29.20 17.64
CA PHE A 30 -0.87 28.15 17.00
C PHE A 30 -1.33 27.89 15.55
N GLU A 31 -2.63 27.88 15.29
CA GLU A 31 -3.16 27.71 13.93
C GLU A 31 -2.83 28.91 13.02
N SER A 32 -2.93 30.13 13.53
CA SER A 32 -2.53 31.33 12.77
C SER A 32 -1.03 31.36 12.44
N LEU A 33 -0.17 30.94 13.39
CA LEU A 33 1.28 30.80 13.17
C LEU A 33 1.60 29.80 12.05
N LYS A 34 0.92 28.64 12.06
CA LYS A 34 1.09 27.61 11.01
C LYS A 34 0.67 28.11 9.63
N LEU A 35 -0.45 28.83 9.54
CA LEU A 35 -1.02 29.27 8.26
C LEU A 35 -0.09 30.26 7.53
N HIS A 36 0.46 31.27 8.22
CA HIS A 36 1.39 32.23 7.61
C HIS A 36 2.68 31.56 7.14
N PHE A 37 3.25 30.71 8.00
CA PHE A 37 4.45 29.95 7.69
C PHE A 37 4.24 29.03 6.49
N LEU A 38 3.15 28.27 6.48
CA LEU A 38 2.80 27.37 5.38
C LEU A 38 2.55 28.15 4.08
N GLY A 39 1.90 29.32 4.15
CA GLY A 39 1.67 30.19 3.00
C GLY A 39 2.97 30.67 2.34
N LEU A 40 3.95 31.11 3.13
CA LEU A 40 5.27 31.52 2.61
C LEU A 40 6.05 30.34 2.01
N ILE A 41 5.94 29.15 2.60
CA ILE A 41 6.59 27.94 2.08
C ILE A 41 5.95 27.49 0.76
N VAL A 42 4.62 27.51 0.67
CA VAL A 42 3.91 27.21 -0.59
C VAL A 42 4.30 28.22 -1.66
N LEU A 43 4.38 29.51 -1.33
CA LEU A 43 4.84 30.54 -2.26
C LEU A 43 6.28 30.29 -2.72
N ALA A 44 7.19 29.92 -1.81
CA ALA A 44 8.56 29.59 -2.15
C ALA A 44 8.66 28.38 -3.09
N VAL A 45 7.83 27.35 -2.88
CA VAL A 45 7.73 26.18 -3.76
C VAL A 45 7.21 26.56 -5.15
N ILE A 46 6.19 27.42 -5.22
CA ILE A 46 5.70 27.95 -6.50
C ILE A 46 6.84 28.67 -7.21
N VAL A 47 7.50 29.61 -6.55
CA VAL A 47 8.62 30.39 -7.13
C VAL A 47 9.78 29.51 -7.56
N TRP A 48 10.08 28.43 -6.83
CA TRP A 48 11.11 27.47 -7.20
C TRP A 48 10.81 26.72 -8.51
N ASN A 49 9.53 26.44 -8.77
CA ASN A 49 9.07 25.72 -9.96
C ASN A 49 8.69 26.65 -11.14
N LEU A 50 8.65 27.96 -10.92
CA LEU A 50 8.41 28.97 -11.96
C LEU A 50 9.45 29.07 -13.09
N PRO A 51 10.71 28.59 -13.00
CA PRO A 51 11.66 28.75 -14.09
C PRO A 51 11.10 28.27 -15.43
N GLY A 52 10.51 27.07 -15.54
CA GLY A 52 9.96 26.55 -16.80
C GLY A 52 9.08 27.54 -17.58
N PRO A 53 7.96 28.02 -17.00
CA PRO A 53 7.09 29.03 -17.62
C PRO A 53 7.75 30.38 -17.87
N ILE A 54 8.66 30.83 -16.99
CA ILE A 54 9.30 32.16 -17.09
C ILE A 54 10.37 32.20 -18.20
N LEU A 55 11.00 31.06 -18.51
CA LEU A 55 12.00 30.95 -19.58
C LEU A 55 11.44 31.43 -20.93
N TYR A 56 10.14 31.29 -21.18
CA TYR A 56 9.47 31.78 -22.41
C TYR A 56 9.52 33.31 -22.56
N PHE A 57 9.57 34.07 -21.47
CA PHE A 57 9.62 35.55 -21.51
C PHE A 57 11.04 36.09 -21.68
N GLY A 58 12.06 35.35 -21.24
CA GLY A 58 13.47 35.74 -21.34
C GLY A 58 14.21 35.19 -22.56
N ALA A 59 13.57 34.28 -23.30
CA ALA A 59 14.15 33.66 -24.48
C ALA A 59 14.18 34.64 -25.65
N ARG A 60 15.34 34.72 -26.32
CA ARG A 60 15.52 35.50 -27.56
C ARG A 60 15.36 34.64 -28.81
N GLN A 61 15.35 33.33 -28.64
CA GLN A 61 15.19 32.33 -29.69
C GLN A 61 14.34 31.19 -29.15
N MET A 62 13.51 30.64 -30.03
CA MET A 62 12.65 29.51 -29.81
C MET A 62 13.12 28.38 -30.72
N MET A 63 13.09 27.17 -30.18
CA MET A 63 13.50 25.95 -30.86
C MET A 63 12.30 25.04 -31.06
N SER A 64 11.97 24.70 -32.30
CA SER A 64 10.98 23.66 -32.60
C SER A 64 11.70 22.42 -33.13
N ARG A 65 11.41 21.26 -32.53
CA ARG A 65 12.01 19.98 -32.89
C ARG A 65 10.96 19.04 -33.48
N THR A 66 11.35 18.30 -34.49
CA THR A 66 10.61 17.16 -35.02
C THR A 66 11.57 16.01 -35.27
N ASP A 67 11.09 14.79 -35.09
CA ASP A 67 11.87 13.60 -35.40
C ASP A 67 11.44 13.09 -36.78
N LEU A 68 12.39 12.89 -37.68
CA LEU A 68 12.18 12.36 -39.01
C LEU A 68 12.44 10.86 -39.01
N TRP A 69 11.56 10.09 -39.65
CA TRP A 69 11.68 8.64 -39.76
C TRP A 69 11.09 8.12 -41.08
N MET A 70 11.53 6.93 -41.51
CA MET A 70 11.08 6.29 -42.75
C MET A 70 10.64 4.84 -42.47
N PRO A 71 9.48 4.40 -43.00
CA PRO A 71 9.00 3.03 -42.80
C PRO A 71 9.87 1.96 -43.48
N ASP A 72 10.40 2.26 -44.67
CA ASP A 72 11.04 1.28 -45.56
C ASP A 72 12.58 1.21 -45.42
N GLY A 73 13.12 1.71 -44.31
CA GLY A 73 14.55 1.75 -44.03
C GLY A 73 15.20 3.12 -44.27
N TRP A 74 16.10 3.53 -43.37
CA TRP A 74 16.71 4.87 -43.37
C TRP A 74 17.84 5.01 -44.41
N ASN A 75 17.67 5.87 -45.41
CA ASN A 75 18.67 6.24 -46.40
C ASN A 75 19.27 7.63 -46.09
N GLU A 76 20.33 7.65 -45.29
CA GLU A 76 20.97 8.88 -44.77
C GLU A 76 21.46 9.85 -45.86
N PRO A 77 22.20 9.43 -46.91
CA PRO A 77 22.62 10.33 -47.99
C PRO A 77 21.45 11.04 -48.68
N GLN A 78 20.31 10.36 -48.81
CA GLN A 78 19.12 10.90 -49.45
C GLN A 78 18.42 11.94 -48.55
N VAL A 79 18.29 11.66 -47.25
CA VAL A 79 17.68 12.61 -46.31
C VAL A 79 18.55 13.85 -46.15
N LEU A 80 19.88 13.68 -46.13
CA LEU A 80 20.83 14.81 -46.10
C LEU A 80 20.70 15.68 -47.36
N ARG A 81 20.62 15.08 -48.55
CA ARG A 81 20.40 15.83 -49.80
C ARG A 81 19.05 16.55 -49.80
N ALA A 82 17.98 15.87 -49.38
CA ALA A 82 16.65 16.48 -49.28
C ALA A 82 16.64 17.66 -48.31
N PHE A 83 17.39 17.57 -47.20
CA PHE A 83 17.58 18.67 -46.26
C PHE A 83 18.36 19.84 -46.88
N GLU A 84 19.48 19.57 -47.56
CA GLU A 84 20.28 20.60 -48.25
C GLU A 84 19.50 21.33 -49.34
N GLU A 85 18.73 20.60 -50.15
CA GLU A 85 17.86 21.20 -51.17
C GLU A 85 16.71 22.00 -50.55
N ALA A 86 16.08 21.46 -49.50
CA ALA A 86 15.04 22.18 -48.76
C ALA A 86 15.56 23.47 -48.14
N GLN A 87 16.79 23.50 -47.61
CA GLN A 87 17.41 24.72 -47.08
C GLN A 87 17.69 25.79 -48.15
N ARG A 88 17.91 25.40 -49.41
CA ARG A 88 18.06 26.37 -50.52
C ARG A 88 16.76 27.10 -50.81
N VAL A 89 15.63 26.41 -50.64
CA VAL A 89 14.28 26.95 -50.92
C VAL A 89 13.68 27.64 -49.70
N VAL A 90 13.87 27.06 -48.51
CA VAL A 90 13.32 27.54 -47.24
C VAL A 90 14.46 28.11 -46.40
N GLN A 91 14.57 29.43 -46.38
CA GLN A 91 15.60 30.16 -45.62
C GLN A 91 15.24 30.19 -44.12
N VAL A 92 15.50 29.09 -43.42
CA VAL A 92 15.30 28.95 -41.98
C VAL A 92 16.55 28.42 -41.30
N ASP A 93 16.83 28.88 -40.08
CA ASP A 93 17.93 28.38 -39.25
C ASP A 93 17.58 26.97 -38.74
N ALA A 94 17.90 25.97 -39.55
CA ALA A 94 17.60 24.58 -39.29
C ALA A 94 18.89 23.76 -39.19
N THR A 95 18.92 22.83 -38.24
CA THR A 95 19.99 21.85 -38.08
C THR A 95 19.39 20.46 -38.07
N LEU A 96 19.91 19.57 -38.90
CA LEU A 96 19.59 18.15 -38.89
C LEU A 96 20.71 17.40 -38.17
N THR A 97 20.41 16.82 -37.00
CA THR A 97 21.34 15.94 -36.31
C THR A 97 20.99 14.49 -36.61
N THR A 98 21.85 13.82 -37.37
CA THR A 98 21.70 12.39 -37.64
C THR A 98 22.18 11.61 -36.42
N ASN A 99 21.32 10.77 -35.85
CA ASN A 99 21.68 10.02 -34.64
C ASN A 99 21.83 8.55 -34.99
N ALA A 100 23.06 8.05 -34.98
CA ALA A 100 23.35 6.68 -35.38
C ALA A 100 22.91 5.64 -34.35
N HIS A 101 22.74 5.99 -33.06
CA HIS A 101 22.40 4.99 -32.04
C HIS A 101 21.67 5.57 -30.83
N GLY A 102 20.43 5.13 -30.64
CA GLY A 102 19.72 5.28 -29.38
C GLY A 102 18.58 4.29 -29.27
N PHE A 103 18.90 3.03 -28.93
CA PHE A 103 18.03 1.94 -28.40
C PHE A 103 16.61 1.69 -28.97
N HIS A 104 16.15 2.44 -29.97
CA HIS A 104 14.91 2.24 -30.71
C HIS A 104 15.22 1.52 -32.03
N PRO A 105 14.40 0.52 -32.42
CA PRO A 105 14.61 -0.23 -33.67
C PRO A 105 14.43 0.63 -34.93
N GLU A 106 13.86 1.82 -34.80
CA GLU A 106 13.69 2.80 -35.87
C GLU A 106 14.71 3.93 -35.69
N ARG A 107 15.60 4.14 -36.67
CA ARG A 107 16.47 5.30 -36.72
C ARG A 107 15.63 6.58 -36.85
N ARG A 108 15.87 7.56 -35.98
CA ARG A 108 15.17 8.85 -35.95
C ARG A 108 16.19 9.96 -35.97
N ASP A 109 16.17 10.76 -37.02
CA ASP A 109 17.04 11.93 -37.12
C ASP A 109 16.28 13.17 -36.62
N HIS A 110 16.94 13.99 -35.80
CA HIS A 110 16.30 15.12 -35.16
C HIS A 110 16.50 16.39 -36.00
N LEU A 111 15.40 16.92 -36.52
CA LEU A 111 15.39 18.22 -37.17
C LEU A 111 15.02 19.28 -36.14
N THR A 112 15.90 20.27 -36.00
CA THR A 112 15.75 21.38 -35.08
C THR A 112 15.69 22.68 -35.87
N VAL A 113 14.68 23.50 -35.65
CA VAL A 113 14.55 24.83 -36.25
C VAL A 113 14.56 25.90 -35.17
N LEU A 114 15.42 26.90 -35.34
CA LEU A 114 15.54 28.07 -34.48
C LEU A 114 14.86 29.26 -35.15
N ALA A 115 14.09 30.03 -34.36
CA ALA A 115 13.55 31.30 -34.82
C ALA A 115 13.34 32.26 -33.65
N PRO A 116 13.21 33.58 -33.89
CA PRO A 116 12.96 34.57 -32.83
C PRO A 116 11.68 34.29 -32.05
N THR A 117 10.62 33.84 -32.73
CA THR A 117 9.32 33.59 -32.10
C THR A 117 8.86 32.14 -32.21
N LYS A 118 7.96 31.73 -31.32
CA LYS A 118 7.34 30.39 -31.34
C LYS A 118 6.60 30.13 -32.66
N GLY A 119 5.89 31.13 -33.17
CA GLY A 119 5.15 31.04 -34.42
C GLY A 119 6.07 30.80 -35.62
N GLU A 120 7.17 31.56 -35.69
CA GLU A 120 8.17 31.42 -36.75
C GLU A 120 8.92 30.09 -36.65
N ALA A 121 9.24 29.61 -35.45
CA ALA A 121 9.94 28.33 -35.27
C ALA A 121 9.07 27.15 -35.74
N ILE A 122 7.77 27.19 -35.44
CA ILE A 122 6.81 26.16 -35.88
C ILE A 122 6.57 26.27 -37.38
N ALA A 123 6.35 27.49 -37.90
CA ALA A 123 6.12 27.73 -39.32
C ALA A 123 7.34 27.31 -40.15
N GLY A 124 8.54 27.67 -39.71
CA GLY A 124 9.80 27.30 -40.34
C GLY A 124 10.05 25.79 -40.34
N ARG A 125 9.79 25.12 -39.20
CA ARG A 125 9.79 23.65 -39.13
C ARG A 125 8.82 23.01 -40.11
N ASN A 126 7.58 23.50 -40.16
CA ASN A 126 6.57 22.93 -41.06
C ASN A 126 6.95 23.17 -42.53
N ALA A 127 7.49 24.36 -42.86
CA ALA A 127 7.91 24.72 -44.21
C ALA A 127 9.08 23.86 -44.69
N ILE A 128 10.12 23.69 -43.86
CA ILE A 128 11.28 22.87 -44.24
C ILE A 128 10.93 21.38 -44.32
N VAL A 129 10.08 20.86 -43.43
CA VAL A 129 9.60 19.46 -43.52
C VAL A 129 8.77 19.26 -44.79
N ALA A 130 7.90 20.20 -45.15
CA ALA A 130 7.12 20.13 -46.39
C ALA A 130 8.02 20.18 -47.63
N ALA A 131 9.05 21.04 -47.63
CA ALA A 131 10.03 21.11 -48.71
C ALA A 131 10.85 19.81 -48.82
N MET A 132 11.31 19.25 -47.70
CA MET A 132 11.99 17.96 -47.67
C MET A 132 11.10 16.83 -48.23
N ARG A 133 9.82 16.77 -47.83
CA ARG A 133 8.86 15.80 -48.38
C ARG A 133 8.66 15.97 -49.88
N ALA A 134 8.60 17.20 -50.39
CA ALA A 134 8.43 17.48 -51.81
C ALA A 134 9.64 17.06 -52.65
N VAL A 135 10.86 17.22 -52.13
CA VAL A 135 12.08 16.68 -52.76
C VAL A 135 12.05 15.15 -52.75
N PHE A 136 11.70 14.56 -51.60
CA PHE A 136 11.64 13.11 -51.44
C PHE A 136 10.66 12.43 -52.40
N GLN A 137 9.46 13.00 -52.56
CA GLN A 137 8.40 12.48 -53.44
C GLN A 137 8.74 12.56 -54.94
N LYS A 138 9.62 13.49 -55.34
CA LYS A 138 10.07 13.59 -56.74
C LYS A 138 11.06 12.48 -57.10
N GLU A 139 11.82 12.01 -56.13
CA GLU A 139 12.91 11.06 -56.36
C GLU A 139 12.49 9.60 -56.11
N HIS A 140 11.60 9.33 -55.15
CA HIS A 140 11.25 7.96 -54.72
C HIS A 140 9.77 7.83 -54.33
N ALA A 141 9.25 6.59 -54.34
CA ALA A 141 7.88 6.26 -53.91
C ALA A 141 7.70 6.15 -52.37
N GLY A 142 8.73 6.46 -51.58
CA GLY A 142 8.72 6.37 -50.12
C GLY A 142 8.23 7.65 -49.42
N PHE A 143 7.81 7.53 -48.16
CA PHE A 143 7.31 8.65 -47.34
C PHE A 143 8.29 9.06 -46.24
N LEU A 144 8.64 10.35 -46.20
CA LEU A 144 9.33 10.96 -45.06
C LEU A 144 8.31 11.39 -44.01
N ASN A 145 8.24 10.63 -42.91
CA ASN A 145 7.33 10.90 -41.82
C ASN A 145 8.01 11.78 -40.76
N SER A 146 7.21 12.64 -40.13
CA SER A 146 7.63 13.41 -38.95
C SER A 146 6.78 13.01 -37.75
N SER A 147 7.41 12.84 -36.60
CA SER A 147 6.72 12.69 -35.31
C SER A 147 6.89 13.95 -34.46
N ARG A 148 5.91 14.20 -33.59
CA ARG A 148 5.81 15.41 -32.73
C ARG A 148 5.34 16.68 -33.46
N GLU A 149 4.33 16.56 -34.32
CA GLU A 149 3.70 17.68 -35.08
C GLU A 149 2.85 18.66 -34.24
N GLY A 150 2.98 18.65 -32.90
CA GLY A 150 2.24 19.58 -32.05
C GLY A 150 2.81 21.01 -32.07
N PRO A 151 2.07 22.01 -31.52
CA PRO A 151 2.44 23.42 -31.48
C PRO A 151 3.49 23.72 -30.39
N TYR A 152 4.57 22.93 -30.39
CA TYR A 152 5.61 22.97 -29.37
C TYR A 152 6.85 23.66 -29.94
N ALA A 153 7.26 24.73 -29.25
CA ALA A 153 8.59 25.31 -29.38
C ALA A 153 9.09 25.59 -27.96
N ASP A 154 10.34 25.23 -27.70
CA ASP A 154 10.98 25.38 -26.41
C ASP A 154 11.90 26.60 -26.44
N PRO A 155 11.98 27.40 -25.35
CA PRO A 155 12.89 28.52 -25.27
C PRO A 155 14.34 28.02 -25.30
N VAL A 156 15.18 28.65 -26.11
CA VAL A 156 16.63 28.36 -26.12
C VAL A 156 17.29 29.04 -24.92
N PRO A 157 18.03 28.29 -24.07
CA PRO A 157 18.74 28.88 -22.94
C PRO A 157 19.74 29.95 -23.39
N ASN A 158 19.70 31.11 -22.74
CA ASN A 158 20.60 32.23 -22.89
C ASN A 158 20.98 32.82 -21.52
N ALA A 159 21.89 33.80 -21.50
CA ALA A 159 22.33 34.43 -20.26
C ALA A 159 21.18 35.05 -19.43
N THR A 160 20.16 35.59 -20.10
CA THR A 160 18.99 36.19 -19.44
C THR A 160 18.06 35.15 -18.82
N THR A 161 17.83 34.02 -19.48
CA THR A 161 17.02 32.92 -18.95
C THR A 161 17.72 32.22 -17.79
N ASP A 162 19.06 32.09 -17.85
CA ASP A 162 19.87 31.55 -16.76
C ASP A 162 19.85 32.48 -15.54
N ALA A 163 19.96 33.80 -15.77
CA ALA A 163 19.86 34.80 -14.71
C ALA A 163 18.47 34.78 -14.05
N LEU A 164 17.39 34.71 -14.84
CA LEU A 164 16.02 34.59 -14.33
C LEU A 164 15.80 33.30 -13.52
N GLY A 165 16.31 32.18 -14.00
CA GLY A 165 16.25 30.90 -13.28
C GLY A 165 17.00 30.95 -11.95
N LYS A 166 18.20 31.54 -11.92
CA LYS A 166 18.96 31.77 -10.68
C LYS A 166 18.23 32.74 -9.75
N ALA A 167 17.68 33.83 -10.27
CA ALA A 167 16.93 34.81 -9.48
C ALA A 167 15.69 34.20 -8.81
N CYS A 168 14.93 33.35 -9.52
CA CYS A 168 13.80 32.62 -8.94
C CYS A 168 14.25 31.68 -7.81
N ARG A 169 15.37 30.97 -7.99
CA ARG A 169 15.93 30.10 -6.93
C ARG A 169 16.38 30.90 -5.70
N TRP A 170 17.04 32.03 -5.89
CA TRP A 170 17.43 32.93 -4.80
C TRP A 170 16.22 33.56 -4.10
N LEU A 171 15.18 33.93 -4.85
CA LEU A 171 13.93 34.46 -4.31
C LEU A 171 13.19 33.40 -3.49
N ALA A 172 13.10 32.16 -3.98
CA ALA A 172 12.53 31.03 -3.24
C ALA A 172 13.30 30.78 -1.94
N LEU A 173 14.64 30.80 -1.97
CA LEU A 173 15.47 30.67 -0.77
C LEU A 173 15.22 31.81 0.22
N ALA A 174 15.13 33.05 -0.26
CA ALA A 174 14.83 34.21 0.58
C ALA A 174 13.45 34.08 1.25
N LEU A 175 12.43 33.61 0.51
CA LEU A 175 11.09 33.35 1.06
C LEU A 175 11.10 32.29 2.16
N VAL A 176 11.87 31.21 2.00
CA VAL A 176 12.05 30.20 3.05
C VAL A 176 12.73 30.79 4.29
N LEU A 177 13.79 31.58 4.10
CA LEU A 177 14.49 32.23 5.21
C LEU A 177 13.59 33.22 5.96
N VAL A 178 12.77 33.99 5.23
CA VAL A 178 11.76 34.88 5.82
C VAL A 178 10.71 34.06 6.59
N ALA A 179 10.22 32.96 6.03
CA ALA A 179 9.26 32.09 6.71
C ALA A 179 9.82 31.51 8.02
N VAL A 180 11.07 31.03 7.99
CA VAL A 180 11.74 30.49 9.18
C VAL A 180 12.00 31.60 10.21
N GLY A 181 12.46 32.78 9.78
CA GLY A 181 12.70 33.91 10.65
C GLY A 181 11.42 34.39 11.36
N ASP A 182 10.33 34.51 10.60
CA ASP A 182 9.02 34.89 11.12
C ASP A 182 8.47 33.83 12.09
N LEU A 183 8.60 32.54 11.76
CA LEU A 183 8.24 31.43 12.64
C LEU A 183 8.99 31.50 13.98
N VAL A 184 10.30 31.76 13.96
CA VAL A 184 11.12 31.86 15.19
C VAL A 184 10.75 33.08 16.01
N LEU A 185 10.55 34.25 15.37
CA LEU A 185 10.16 35.49 16.04
C LEU A 185 8.78 35.36 16.69
N GLN A 186 7.80 34.80 15.98
CA GLN A 186 6.45 34.60 16.48
C GLN A 186 6.41 33.49 17.54
N TRP A 187 7.17 32.39 17.38
CA TRP A 187 7.29 31.35 18.40
C TRP A 187 7.83 31.93 19.72
N ARG A 188 8.90 32.74 19.67
CA ARG A 188 9.45 33.44 20.84
C ARG A 188 8.43 34.35 21.53
N ARG A 189 7.57 35.03 20.76
CA ARG A 189 6.48 35.88 21.30
C ARG A 189 5.28 35.07 21.85
N SER A 190 5.13 33.81 21.44
CA SER A 190 3.96 32.98 21.76
C SER A 190 4.10 32.15 23.05
N HIS A 191 5.30 32.04 23.62
CA HIS A 191 5.63 31.20 24.80
C HIS A 191 5.24 29.71 24.65
N LEU A 192 5.06 29.21 23.42
CA LEU A 192 4.73 27.80 23.17
C LEU A 192 5.92 26.88 23.52
N PRO A 193 5.68 25.66 24.02
CA PRO A 193 6.75 24.71 24.33
C PRO A 193 7.56 24.36 23.08
N VAL A 194 8.85 24.05 23.25
CA VAL A 194 9.78 23.66 22.16
C VAL A 194 9.22 22.51 21.31
N LEU A 195 8.47 21.60 21.93
CA LEU A 195 7.81 20.48 21.25
C LEU A 195 6.82 20.93 20.14
N ALA A 196 6.16 22.09 20.31
CA ALA A 196 5.25 22.64 19.31
C ALA A 196 6.01 23.15 18.07
N LEU A 197 7.21 23.72 18.26
CA LEU A 197 8.09 24.15 17.18
C LEU A 197 8.61 22.93 16.39
N VAL A 198 8.99 21.86 17.10
CA VAL A 198 9.40 20.58 16.48
C VAL A 198 8.26 20.01 15.63
N GLY A 199 7.01 20.08 16.11
CA GLY A 199 5.85 19.67 15.32
C GLY A 199 5.68 20.47 14.02
N ILE A 200 5.81 21.80 14.07
CA ILE A 200 5.72 22.66 12.88
C ILE A 200 6.85 22.34 11.88
N LEU A 201 8.09 22.17 12.37
CA LEU A 201 9.25 21.78 11.56
C LEU A 201 9.10 20.38 10.95
N ALA A 202 8.51 19.42 11.69
CA ALA A 202 8.22 18.09 11.16
C ALA A 202 7.18 18.16 10.04
N THR A 203 6.12 18.96 10.21
CA THR A 203 5.09 19.16 9.18
C THR A 203 5.67 19.83 7.92
N LEU A 204 6.59 20.78 8.09
CA LEU A 204 7.38 21.37 7.00
C LEU A 204 8.20 20.31 6.28
N LEU A 205 8.95 19.50 7.03
CA LEU A 205 9.81 18.46 6.47
C LEU A 205 8.99 17.48 5.63
N THR A 206 7.79 17.12 6.10
CA THR A 206 6.81 16.29 5.37
C THR A 206 6.22 17.00 4.14
N GLY A 207 6.01 18.31 4.17
CA GLY A 207 5.59 19.07 2.99
C GLY A 207 6.68 19.16 1.92
N ILE A 208 7.92 19.44 2.33
CA ILE A 208 9.10 19.43 1.45
C ILE A 208 9.33 18.02 0.89
N ALA A 209 9.19 16.98 1.71
CA ALA A 209 9.23 15.58 1.31
C ALA A 209 8.28 15.24 0.16
N PHE A 210 7.06 15.77 0.23
CA PHE A 210 5.99 15.56 -0.74
C PHE A 210 6.28 16.27 -2.07
N VAL A 211 6.74 17.52 -2.00
CA VAL A 211 7.07 18.32 -3.19
C VAL A 211 8.30 17.79 -3.93
N PHE A 212 9.32 17.33 -3.20
CA PHE A 212 10.59 16.93 -3.80
C PHE A 212 10.67 15.45 -4.19
N ASN A 213 9.61 14.66 -3.95
CA ASN A 213 9.50 13.23 -4.37
C ASN A 213 10.64 12.31 -3.85
N VAL A 214 11.51 12.80 -2.95
CA VAL A 214 12.67 12.05 -2.43
C VAL A 214 12.27 11.20 -1.23
N LEU A 215 11.41 11.74 -0.36
CA LEU A 215 11.09 11.10 0.91
C LEU A 215 9.97 10.05 0.80
N TRP A 216 9.06 10.17 -0.18
CA TRP A 216 8.15 9.07 -0.53
C TRP A 216 8.91 7.87 -1.06
N VAL A 217 9.89 8.12 -1.94
CA VAL A 217 10.79 7.09 -2.42
C VAL A 217 11.56 6.49 -1.26
N PHE A 218 12.11 7.22 -0.29
CA PHE A 218 12.79 6.59 0.85
C PHE A 218 11.86 5.82 1.81
N PHE A 219 10.65 6.33 2.06
CA PHE A 219 9.68 5.71 2.97
C PHE A 219 9.14 4.38 2.41
N PHE A 220 8.75 4.35 1.14
CA PHE A 220 8.30 3.12 0.46
C PHE A 220 9.50 2.25 0.01
N ALA A 221 10.53 2.90 -0.56
CA ALA A 221 11.98 2.61 -0.52
C ALA A 221 12.49 1.52 0.40
N VAL A 222 12.57 1.97 1.63
CA VAL A 222 13.50 1.49 2.62
C VAL A 222 12.72 1.28 3.90
N GLY A 223 11.77 2.16 4.22
CA GLY A 223 10.93 2.07 5.41
C GLY A 223 10.10 0.78 5.47
N LEU A 224 9.29 0.49 4.44
CA LEU A 224 8.46 -0.73 4.44
C LEU A 224 9.29 -2.03 4.42
N PRO A 225 10.30 -2.19 3.55
CA PRO A 225 11.16 -3.38 3.57
C PRO A 225 11.96 -3.53 4.86
N ALA A 226 12.54 -2.45 5.39
CA ALA A 226 13.29 -2.49 6.64
C ALA A 226 12.38 -2.77 7.84
N GLY A 227 11.17 -2.21 7.87
CA GLY A 227 10.17 -2.51 8.90
C GLY A 227 9.72 -3.97 8.87
N PHE A 228 9.46 -4.52 7.69
CA PHE A 228 9.11 -5.93 7.51
C PHE A 228 10.28 -6.86 7.88
N LEU A 229 11.50 -6.53 7.45
CA LEU A 229 12.71 -7.27 7.83
C LEU A 229 12.95 -7.21 9.35
N ALA A 230 12.80 -6.03 9.97
CA ALA A 230 12.92 -5.86 11.41
C ALA A 230 11.85 -6.68 12.16
N LEU A 231 10.61 -6.71 11.67
CA LEU A 231 9.55 -7.56 12.22
C LEU A 231 9.92 -9.04 12.14
N ILE A 232 10.42 -9.52 11.00
CA ILE A 232 10.82 -10.92 10.82
C ILE A 232 12.03 -11.29 11.66
N VAL A 233 13.03 -10.42 11.74
CA VAL A 233 14.19 -10.60 12.63
C VAL A 233 13.72 -10.63 14.08
N TYR A 234 12.85 -9.71 14.49
CA TYR A 234 12.26 -9.71 15.83
C TYR A 234 11.51 -11.01 16.14
N LEU A 235 10.65 -11.47 15.24
CA LEU A 235 9.93 -12.74 15.41
C LEU A 235 10.90 -13.94 15.45
N THR A 236 11.93 -13.95 14.61
CA THR A 236 12.95 -15.00 14.59
C THR A 236 13.76 -15.04 15.89
N LEU A 237 14.17 -13.88 16.40
CA LEU A 237 14.88 -13.77 17.67
C LEU A 237 13.99 -14.22 18.83
N ARG A 238 12.69 -13.86 18.80
CA ARG A 238 11.72 -14.30 19.81
C ARG A 238 11.55 -15.82 19.81
N VAL A 239 11.43 -16.45 18.65
CA VAL A 239 11.35 -17.92 18.54
C VAL A 239 12.67 -18.58 18.95
N ARG A 240 13.83 -18.01 18.59
CA ARG A 240 15.13 -18.52 19.05
C ARG A 240 15.31 -18.42 20.55
N LYS A 241 14.90 -17.31 21.18
CA LYS A 241 14.89 -17.18 22.64
C LYS A 241 14.01 -18.27 23.25
N ALA A 242 12.82 -18.47 22.68
CA ALA A 242 11.91 -19.50 23.14
C ALA A 242 12.43 -20.92 22.93
N ALA A 243 13.27 -21.18 21.93
CA ALA A 243 13.91 -22.48 21.72
C ALA A 243 14.79 -22.92 22.90
N GLY A 244 15.32 -21.96 23.68
CA GLY A 244 16.10 -22.21 24.89
C GLY A 244 15.26 -22.31 26.17
N TRP A 245 13.93 -22.20 26.09
CA TRP A 245 13.05 -22.31 27.26
C TRP A 245 13.04 -23.73 27.84
N GLU A 246 12.96 -23.79 29.16
CA GLU A 246 12.92 -25.04 29.91
C GLU A 246 11.54 -25.69 29.82
N GLU A 247 11.52 -27.02 29.82
CA GLU A 247 10.28 -27.80 29.78
C GLU A 247 9.86 -28.22 31.19
N GLY A 248 8.64 -27.85 31.58
CA GLY A 248 7.98 -28.26 32.82
C GLY A 248 6.65 -28.98 32.56
N ARG A 249 6.02 -29.46 33.63
CA ARG A 249 4.69 -30.08 33.60
C ARG A 249 3.67 -29.10 34.15
N ALA A 250 2.66 -28.76 33.36
CA ALA A 250 1.55 -27.92 33.76
C ALA A 250 0.24 -28.70 33.81
N ARG A 251 -0.62 -28.34 34.76
CA ARG A 251 -1.99 -28.84 34.88
C ARG A 251 -2.94 -27.81 34.28
N ILE A 252 -3.78 -28.24 33.35
CA ILE A 252 -4.82 -27.37 32.78
C ILE A 252 -5.91 -27.12 33.83
N THR A 253 -6.13 -25.86 34.20
CA THR A 253 -7.14 -25.43 35.17
C THR A 253 -8.43 -24.96 34.50
N ARG A 254 -8.34 -24.46 33.25
CA ARG A 254 -9.48 -23.98 32.47
C ARG A 254 -9.31 -24.32 30.99
N ALA A 255 -10.36 -24.80 30.34
CA ALA A 255 -10.43 -24.96 28.90
C ALA A 255 -11.86 -24.65 28.40
N LYS A 256 -12.06 -23.46 27.85
CA LYS A 256 -13.38 -23.00 27.38
C LYS A 256 -13.26 -22.17 26.10
N VAL A 257 -14.36 -22.08 25.36
CA VAL A 257 -14.49 -21.07 24.30
C VAL A 257 -14.65 -19.71 24.97
N GLN A 258 -13.85 -18.74 24.54
CA GLN A 258 -14.01 -17.33 24.88
C GLN A 258 -14.40 -16.57 23.63
N VAL A 259 -15.41 -15.72 23.77
CA VAL A 259 -15.86 -14.83 22.69
C VAL A 259 -15.22 -13.47 22.90
N ASP A 260 -14.38 -13.07 21.95
CA ASP A 260 -13.86 -11.71 21.86
C ASP A 260 -14.60 -10.95 20.75
N HIS A 261 -14.73 -9.63 20.92
CA HIS A 261 -15.33 -8.77 19.91
C HIS A 261 -14.22 -7.95 19.25
N ALA A 262 -14.04 -8.10 17.94
CA ALA A 262 -13.16 -7.22 17.18
C ALA A 262 -13.95 -6.01 16.67
N HIS A 263 -13.38 -4.81 16.87
CA HIS A 263 -14.00 -3.53 16.53
C HIS A 263 -13.07 -2.71 15.61
N PHE A 264 -12.69 -3.29 14.47
CA PHE A 264 -11.80 -2.63 13.50
C PHE A 264 -12.58 -1.86 12.43
N ASP A 265 -13.67 -2.45 11.92
CA ASP A 265 -14.48 -1.89 10.83
C ASP A 265 -15.97 -2.29 10.97
N LYS A 266 -16.24 -3.48 11.50
CA LYS A 266 -17.55 -4.00 11.90
C LYS A 266 -17.42 -4.80 13.19
N THR A 267 -18.41 -4.77 14.07
CA THR A 267 -18.42 -5.66 15.24
C THR A 267 -18.54 -7.11 14.79
N ARG A 268 -17.57 -7.94 15.20
CA ARG A 268 -17.55 -9.37 14.89
C ARG A 268 -17.17 -10.19 16.12
N ALA A 269 -17.98 -11.21 16.43
CA ALA A 269 -17.65 -12.22 17.41
C ALA A 269 -16.52 -13.13 16.88
N ILE A 270 -15.44 -13.26 17.65
CA ILE A 270 -14.31 -14.14 17.39
C ILE A 270 -14.24 -15.16 18.52
N ASN A 271 -14.51 -16.42 18.20
CA ASN A 271 -14.33 -17.52 19.13
C ASN A 271 -12.83 -17.86 19.26
N LYS A 272 -12.31 -17.86 20.48
CA LYS A 272 -10.93 -18.26 20.81
C LYS A 272 -10.94 -19.39 21.83
N ALA A 273 -9.94 -20.27 21.77
CA ALA A 273 -9.71 -21.26 22.82
C ALA A 273 -9.00 -20.57 24.00
N ALA A 274 -9.72 -20.36 25.10
CA ALA A 274 -9.14 -19.86 26.34
C ALA A 274 -8.71 -21.04 27.21
N ILE A 275 -7.40 -21.27 27.24
CA ILE A 275 -6.76 -22.31 28.04
C ILE A 275 -5.98 -21.63 29.17
N ALA A 276 -6.27 -21.99 30.42
CA ALA A 276 -5.45 -21.59 31.56
C ALA A 276 -4.84 -22.82 32.21
N TYR A 277 -3.60 -22.69 32.67
CA TYR A 277 -2.82 -23.77 33.26
C TYR A 277 -1.96 -23.25 34.40
N GLU A 278 -1.60 -24.16 35.30
CA GLU A 278 -0.71 -23.87 36.41
C GLU A 278 0.45 -24.87 36.45
N PHE A 279 1.61 -24.38 36.88
CA PHE A 279 2.81 -25.18 37.06
C PHE A 279 3.63 -24.61 38.21
N THR A 280 4.59 -25.37 38.72
CA THR A 280 5.41 -24.95 39.87
C THR A 280 6.87 -24.84 39.46
N VAL A 281 7.49 -23.70 39.75
CA VAL A 281 8.93 -23.44 39.57
C VAL A 281 9.47 -22.95 40.90
N ASP A 282 10.51 -23.59 41.42
CA ASP A 282 11.14 -23.26 42.71
C ASP A 282 10.15 -23.09 43.88
N GLY A 283 9.13 -23.96 43.94
CA GLY A 283 8.09 -23.93 44.98
C GLY A 283 7.05 -22.82 44.82
N LYS A 284 7.08 -22.03 43.74
CA LYS A 284 6.07 -21.01 43.42
C LYS A 284 5.15 -21.52 42.32
N THR A 285 3.84 -21.45 42.57
CA THR A 285 2.83 -21.74 41.55
C THR A 285 2.68 -20.56 40.60
N ILE A 286 2.78 -20.83 39.31
CA ILE A 286 2.72 -19.87 38.23
C ILE A 286 1.55 -20.26 37.34
N GLN A 287 0.78 -19.25 36.94
CA GLN A 287 -0.35 -19.43 36.04
C GLN A 287 -0.01 -18.84 34.68
N GLY A 288 -0.37 -19.57 33.63
CA GLY A 288 -0.25 -19.14 32.24
C GLY A 288 -1.55 -19.36 31.48
N ASP A 289 -1.72 -18.59 30.41
CA ASP A 289 -2.91 -18.59 29.55
C ASP A 289 -2.58 -18.64 28.05
N ARG A 290 -1.30 -18.82 27.71
CA ARG A 290 -0.80 -18.75 26.34
C ARG A 290 -0.55 -20.14 25.75
N ILE A 291 -1.11 -20.37 24.56
CA ILE A 291 -0.95 -21.65 23.88
C ILE A 291 0.34 -21.67 23.08
N SER A 292 0.64 -20.63 22.28
CA SER A 292 1.86 -20.57 21.46
C SER A 292 2.51 -19.18 21.43
N ILE A 293 3.71 -19.09 20.85
CA ILE A 293 4.51 -17.85 20.75
C ILE A 293 4.01 -16.91 19.64
N GLY A 294 3.27 -17.42 18.65
CA GLY A 294 2.93 -16.72 17.41
C GLY A 294 1.52 -16.13 17.33
N LEU A 295 1.21 -15.49 16.18
CA LEU A 295 -0.16 -15.27 15.71
C LEU A 295 -0.80 -16.66 15.51
N ALA A 296 -1.47 -17.17 16.55
CA ALA A 296 -2.19 -18.43 16.44
C ALA A 296 -3.32 -18.27 15.40
N PRO A 297 -3.44 -19.16 14.39
CA PRO A 297 -4.58 -19.14 13.50
C PRO A 297 -5.82 -19.46 14.34
N ALA A 298 -6.79 -18.54 14.33
CA ALA A 298 -8.04 -18.61 15.09
C ALA A 298 -9.00 -19.74 14.63
N GLU A 299 -8.53 -20.70 13.84
CA GLU A 299 -9.40 -21.50 12.99
C GLU A 299 -9.78 -22.89 13.54
N ARG A 300 -9.23 -23.34 14.69
CA ARG A 300 -9.52 -24.69 15.21
C ARG A 300 -9.68 -24.77 16.74
N VAL A 301 -10.56 -23.92 17.27
CA VAL A 301 -10.87 -23.83 18.70
C VAL A 301 -11.26 -25.19 19.30
N ASP A 302 -12.05 -26.00 18.59
CA ASP A 302 -12.51 -27.30 19.08
C ASP A 302 -11.37 -28.32 19.21
N GLN A 303 -10.46 -28.38 18.24
CA GLN A 303 -9.30 -29.28 18.27
C GLN A 303 -8.37 -28.92 19.43
N THR A 304 -8.17 -27.61 19.65
CA THR A 304 -7.40 -27.11 20.79
C THR A 304 -8.04 -27.52 22.13
N LEU A 305 -9.36 -27.36 22.29
CA LEU A 305 -10.07 -27.77 23.50
C LEU A 305 -10.08 -29.29 23.71
N LYS A 306 -10.14 -30.07 22.63
CA LYS A 306 -10.03 -31.54 22.67
C LYS A 306 -8.63 -31.99 23.11
N ARG A 307 -7.59 -31.26 22.69
CA ARG A 307 -6.18 -31.51 23.03
C ARG A 307 -5.85 -31.09 24.47
N TYR A 308 -6.35 -29.94 24.92
CA TYR A 308 -6.08 -29.38 26.24
C TYR A 308 -7.34 -29.45 27.14
N ARG A 309 -7.54 -30.60 27.78
CA ARG A 309 -8.69 -30.82 28.68
C ARG A 309 -8.39 -30.37 30.10
N VAL A 310 -9.39 -29.89 30.83
CA VAL A 310 -9.24 -29.55 32.25
C VAL A 310 -8.75 -30.77 33.04
N GLY A 311 -7.74 -30.57 33.89
CA GLY A 311 -7.08 -31.60 34.67
C GLY A 311 -6.01 -32.39 33.92
N ALA A 312 -5.87 -32.22 32.60
CA ALA A 312 -4.79 -32.84 31.85
C ALA A 312 -3.44 -32.25 32.26
N GLU A 313 -2.43 -33.10 32.33
CA GLU A 313 -1.04 -32.68 32.49
C GLU A 313 -0.35 -32.61 31.13
N VAL A 314 0.14 -31.42 30.79
CA VAL A 314 0.78 -31.11 29.50
C VAL A 314 2.14 -30.49 29.72
N SER A 315 2.99 -30.56 28.70
CA SER A 315 4.27 -29.83 28.70
C SER A 315 3.99 -28.33 28.63
N VAL A 316 4.71 -27.58 29.46
CA VAL A 316 4.79 -26.11 29.41
C VAL A 316 6.24 -25.74 29.19
N TYR A 317 6.48 -24.79 28.31
CA TYR A 317 7.79 -24.20 28.09
C TYR A 317 7.81 -22.82 28.73
N TYR A 318 8.80 -22.53 29.58
CA TYR A 318 8.90 -21.24 30.26
C TYR A 318 10.31 -20.64 30.16
N ASP A 319 10.39 -19.31 30.16
CA ASP A 319 11.67 -18.59 30.25
C ASP A 319 12.24 -18.73 31.67
N PRO A 320 13.43 -19.34 31.88
CA PRO A 320 14.01 -19.51 33.22
C PRO A 320 14.32 -18.17 33.90
N GLU A 321 14.58 -17.10 33.15
CA GLU A 321 14.79 -15.76 33.70
C GLU A 321 13.48 -15.10 34.13
N ASN A 322 12.37 -15.46 33.50
CA ASN A 322 11.04 -14.94 33.79
C ASN A 322 9.96 -16.01 33.54
N PRO A 323 9.67 -16.88 34.51
CA PRO A 323 8.79 -18.01 34.28
C PRO A 323 7.31 -17.64 34.00
N ARG A 324 6.93 -16.36 34.11
CA ARG A 324 5.62 -15.87 33.65
C ARG A 324 5.52 -15.84 32.12
N ASP A 325 6.63 -15.79 31.39
CA ASP A 325 6.62 -15.99 29.94
C ASP A 325 6.66 -17.49 29.67
N CYS A 326 5.47 -18.08 29.57
CA CYS A 326 5.31 -19.50 29.36
C CYS A 326 4.28 -19.78 28.25
N VAL A 327 4.44 -20.92 27.58
CA VAL A 327 3.56 -21.39 26.49
C VAL A 327 3.44 -22.91 26.50
N LEU A 328 2.33 -23.43 26.01
CA LEU A 328 2.14 -24.89 25.84
C LEU A 328 2.81 -25.42 24.55
N GLU A 329 2.99 -24.57 23.55
CA GLU A 329 3.56 -24.89 22.24
C GLU A 329 4.69 -23.91 21.90
N ARG A 330 5.91 -24.44 21.83
CA ARG A 330 7.11 -23.66 21.51
C ARG A 330 7.34 -23.49 20.00
N ASP A 331 6.80 -24.38 19.19
CA ASP A 331 7.05 -24.39 17.76
C ASP A 331 6.16 -23.36 17.03
N PRO A 332 6.71 -22.57 16.09
CA PRO A 332 5.91 -21.62 15.32
C PRO A 332 4.97 -22.38 14.35
N PRO A 333 3.75 -21.87 14.12
CA PRO A 333 2.77 -22.52 13.22
C PRO A 333 3.19 -22.49 11.73
N VAL A 334 4.20 -21.70 11.38
CA VAL A 334 4.76 -21.57 10.03
C VAL A 334 6.23 -21.91 10.04
N SER A 335 6.65 -22.75 9.08
CA SER A 335 8.05 -23.13 8.94
C SER A 335 8.92 -21.90 8.62
N PHE A 336 10.12 -21.85 9.20
CA PHE A 336 11.08 -20.77 8.94
C PHE A 336 11.34 -20.57 7.44
N GLY A 337 11.35 -21.65 6.65
CA GLY A 337 11.53 -21.58 5.19
C GLY A 337 10.43 -20.79 4.47
N CYS A 338 9.18 -20.84 4.95
CA CYS A 338 8.06 -20.08 4.37
C CYS A 338 8.19 -18.57 4.65
N LEU A 339 8.58 -18.20 5.87
CA LEU A 339 8.79 -16.81 6.27
C LEU A 339 9.96 -16.17 5.50
N TRP A 340 11.10 -16.86 5.42
CA TRP A 340 12.27 -16.35 4.70
C TRP A 340 12.06 -16.37 3.18
N GLY A 341 11.39 -17.39 2.64
CA GLY A 341 11.02 -17.45 1.22
C GLY A 341 10.13 -16.27 0.78
N GLY A 342 9.11 -15.95 1.58
CA GLY A 342 8.27 -14.77 1.33
C GLY A 342 9.06 -13.45 1.41
N THR A 343 9.99 -13.35 2.35
CA THR A 343 10.87 -12.17 2.50
C THR A 343 11.76 -11.97 1.29
N ILE A 344 12.42 -13.04 0.82
CA ILE A 344 13.28 -13.00 -0.35
C ILE A 344 12.47 -12.61 -1.61
N ALA A 345 11.27 -13.16 -1.78
CA ALA A 345 10.40 -12.83 -2.91
C ALA A 345 10.01 -11.34 -2.92
N VAL A 346 9.63 -10.78 -1.76
CA VAL A 346 9.31 -9.36 -1.63
C VAL A 346 10.53 -8.49 -1.92
N LEU A 347 11.70 -8.83 -1.39
CA LEU A 347 12.93 -8.08 -1.64
C LEU A 347 13.37 -8.13 -3.11
N LEU A 348 13.17 -9.26 -3.80
CA LEU A 348 13.44 -9.39 -5.23
C LEU A 348 12.49 -8.55 -6.08
N LEU A 349 11.18 -8.59 -5.80
CA LEU A 349 10.20 -7.72 -6.46
C LEU A 349 10.54 -6.25 -6.24
N TYR A 350 10.98 -5.92 -5.03
CA TYR A 350 11.41 -4.58 -4.66
C TYR A 350 12.65 -4.12 -5.43
N ALA A 351 13.67 -4.98 -5.51
CA ALA A 351 14.89 -4.71 -6.26
C ALA A 351 14.60 -4.52 -7.76
N VAL A 352 13.74 -5.35 -8.35
CA VAL A 352 13.30 -5.21 -9.75
C VAL A 352 12.57 -3.89 -9.98
N GLY A 353 11.64 -3.51 -9.09
CA GLY A 353 10.94 -2.23 -9.15
C GLY A 353 11.87 -1.03 -9.01
N TRP A 354 12.85 -1.10 -8.11
CA TRP A 354 13.86 -0.06 -7.91
C TRP A 354 14.77 0.11 -9.13
N ILE A 355 15.26 -1.00 -9.69
CA ILE A 355 16.08 -0.98 -10.91
C ILE A 355 15.27 -0.36 -12.06
N TRP A 356 14.04 -0.83 -12.29
CA TRP A 356 13.14 -0.27 -13.31
C TRP A 356 12.94 1.24 -13.16
N MET A 357 12.71 1.72 -11.93
CA MET A 357 12.49 3.14 -11.66
C MET A 357 13.75 4.00 -11.86
N LYS A 358 14.94 3.48 -11.51
CA LYS A 358 16.21 4.24 -11.57
C LYS A 358 16.86 4.24 -12.94
N THR A 359 16.80 3.14 -13.67
CA THR A 359 17.52 2.97 -14.94
C THR A 359 16.58 2.97 -16.13
N GLY A 360 15.26 3.02 -15.91
CA GLY A 360 14.27 2.78 -16.97
C GLY A 360 14.34 1.35 -17.53
N TRP A 361 15.12 0.47 -16.88
CA TRP A 361 15.36 -0.88 -17.36
C TRP A 361 14.11 -1.72 -17.18
N SER A 362 13.40 -1.96 -18.27
CA SER A 362 12.36 -2.98 -18.30
C SER A 362 13.00 -4.36 -18.51
N PRO A 363 12.41 -5.44 -17.96
CA PRO A 363 12.84 -6.79 -18.27
C PRO A 363 12.56 -7.18 -19.74
N GLY A 364 11.77 -6.38 -20.47
CA GLY A 364 11.38 -6.63 -21.86
C GLY A 364 12.56 -6.90 -22.81
N PRO A 365 13.52 -5.98 -22.95
CA PRO A 365 14.71 -6.16 -23.78
C PRO A 365 15.59 -7.36 -23.41
N PHE A 366 15.57 -7.80 -22.15
CA PHE A 366 16.26 -9.01 -21.73
C PHE A 366 15.49 -10.26 -22.17
N LEU A 367 14.17 -10.28 -21.95
CA LEU A 367 13.31 -11.40 -22.34
C LEU A 367 13.24 -11.56 -23.86
N THR A 368 13.28 -10.49 -24.64
CA THR A 368 13.38 -10.56 -26.11
C THR A 368 14.72 -11.10 -26.59
N ARG A 369 15.82 -10.87 -25.85
CA ARG A 369 17.13 -11.47 -26.18
C ARG A 369 17.23 -12.93 -25.75
N ALA A 370 16.65 -13.28 -24.61
CA ALA A 370 16.65 -14.64 -24.08
C ALA A 370 15.71 -15.56 -24.88
N PHE A 371 14.61 -15.01 -25.38
CA PHE A 371 13.60 -15.73 -26.16
C PHE A 371 13.30 -15.02 -27.50
N PRO A 372 14.26 -15.00 -28.44
CA PRO A 372 14.12 -14.26 -29.71
C PRO A 372 13.07 -14.88 -30.64
N ALA A 373 12.67 -16.12 -30.41
CA ALA A 373 11.66 -16.83 -31.20
C ALA A 373 10.21 -16.50 -30.80
N LEU A 374 9.99 -15.75 -29.71
CA LEU A 374 8.65 -15.39 -29.24
C LEU A 374 8.29 -13.97 -29.67
N HIS A 375 7.07 -13.78 -30.18
CA HIS A 375 6.56 -12.48 -30.62
C HIS A 375 6.33 -11.52 -29.44
N HIS A 376 5.78 -12.04 -28.33
CA HIS A 376 5.52 -11.26 -27.12
C HIS A 376 6.10 -11.93 -25.85
N PRO A 377 7.44 -12.01 -25.69
CA PRO A 377 8.09 -12.82 -24.66
C PRO A 377 7.76 -12.40 -23.22
N VAL A 378 7.45 -11.12 -22.99
CA VAL A 378 6.99 -10.62 -21.67
C VAL A 378 5.63 -11.19 -21.30
N VAL A 379 4.70 -11.24 -22.25
CA VAL A 379 3.35 -11.76 -22.04
C VAL A 379 3.39 -13.28 -21.90
N VAL A 380 4.19 -13.96 -22.73
CA VAL A 380 4.35 -15.43 -22.69
C VAL A 380 4.92 -15.88 -21.34
N VAL A 381 6.01 -15.25 -20.87
CA VAL A 381 6.64 -15.61 -19.60
C VAL A 381 5.76 -15.21 -18.41
N GLY A 382 5.16 -14.02 -18.43
CA GLY A 382 4.29 -13.54 -17.34
C GLY A 382 2.99 -14.32 -17.22
N ALA A 383 2.20 -14.40 -18.28
CA ALA A 383 0.92 -15.11 -18.28
C ALA A 383 1.12 -16.63 -18.19
N GLY A 384 2.17 -17.18 -18.81
CA GLY A 384 2.48 -18.61 -18.76
C GLY A 384 2.89 -19.07 -17.37
N SER A 385 3.81 -18.36 -16.70
CA SER A 385 4.23 -18.71 -15.34
C SER A 385 3.10 -18.54 -14.31
N PHE A 386 2.34 -17.45 -14.40
CA PHE A 386 1.20 -17.22 -13.51
C PHE A 386 0.04 -18.19 -13.77
N GLY A 387 -0.21 -18.53 -15.03
CA GLY A 387 -1.18 -19.56 -15.42
C GLY A 387 -0.81 -20.93 -14.89
N LEU A 388 0.46 -21.34 -15.03
CA LEU A 388 0.98 -22.60 -14.49
C LEU A 388 0.90 -22.64 -12.96
N PHE A 389 1.21 -21.53 -12.29
CA PHE A 389 1.03 -21.40 -10.84
C PHE A 389 -0.44 -21.57 -10.42
N CYS A 390 -1.38 -20.91 -11.11
CA CYS A 390 -2.81 -21.05 -10.83
C CYS A 390 -3.29 -22.50 -11.03
N VAL A 391 -2.80 -23.18 -12.07
CA VAL A 391 -3.10 -24.60 -12.32
C VAL A 391 -2.52 -25.47 -11.20
N ALA A 392 -1.24 -25.28 -10.83
CA ALA A 392 -0.60 -26.02 -9.76
C ALA A 392 -1.31 -25.82 -8.41
N ALA A 393 -1.69 -24.58 -8.08
CA ALA A 393 -2.47 -24.24 -6.89
C ALA A 393 -3.87 -24.88 -6.93
N GLY A 394 -4.53 -24.89 -8.09
CA GLY A 394 -5.82 -25.55 -8.29
C GLY A 394 -5.75 -27.07 -8.12
N ILE A 395 -4.72 -27.72 -8.68
CA ILE A 395 -4.45 -29.16 -8.51
C ILE A 395 -4.12 -29.46 -7.04
N TRP A 396 -3.26 -28.66 -6.40
CA TRP A 396 -2.92 -28.80 -4.99
C TRP A 396 -4.16 -28.77 -4.10
N ASN A 397 -5.07 -27.82 -4.37
CA ASN A 397 -6.33 -27.68 -3.65
C ASN A 397 -7.29 -28.86 -3.90
N ARG A 398 -7.24 -29.51 -5.07
CA ARG A 398 -8.01 -30.74 -5.35
C ARG A 398 -7.42 -31.98 -4.69
N LEU A 399 -6.10 -32.08 -4.62
CA LEU A 399 -5.40 -33.20 -3.98
C LEU A 399 -5.48 -33.13 -2.45
N HIS A 400 -5.65 -31.92 -1.91
CA HIS A 400 -5.85 -31.67 -0.49
C HIS A 400 -7.24 -31.05 -0.27
N PRO A 401 -8.33 -31.77 -0.56
CA PRO A 401 -9.66 -31.24 -0.33
C PRO A 401 -9.78 -30.93 1.16
N ARG A 402 -10.00 -29.65 1.48
CA ARG A 402 -10.54 -29.30 2.78
C ARG A 402 -11.87 -30.02 2.84
N THR A 403 -11.99 -31.05 3.68
CA THR A 403 -13.25 -31.76 3.88
C THR A 403 -14.30 -30.73 4.24
N VAL A 404 -15.13 -30.35 3.27
CA VAL A 404 -16.32 -29.56 3.50
C VAL A 404 -17.26 -30.53 4.19
N ALA A 405 -17.13 -30.64 5.51
CA ALA A 405 -18.05 -31.45 6.26
C ALA A 405 -19.46 -30.87 6.03
N ALA A 406 -20.44 -31.74 5.76
CA ALA A 406 -21.81 -31.30 5.64
C ALA A 406 -22.19 -30.50 6.91
N TRP A 407 -22.65 -29.27 6.73
CA TRP A 407 -22.96 -28.40 7.86
C TRP A 407 -24.08 -29.02 8.68
N VAL A 408 -23.84 -29.18 9.99
CA VAL A 408 -24.79 -29.77 10.93
C VAL A 408 -25.71 -28.67 11.45
N ARG A 409 -27.00 -28.96 11.56
CA ARG A 409 -28.00 -28.05 12.10
C ARG A 409 -28.10 -28.19 13.62
N THR A 410 -28.11 -27.07 14.32
CA THR A 410 -28.38 -26.96 15.76
C THR A 410 -29.29 -25.77 16.05
N SER A 411 -29.92 -25.75 17.22
CA SER A 411 -30.72 -24.61 17.68
C SER A 411 -29.80 -23.56 18.30
N GLY A 412 -29.96 -22.30 17.88
CA GLY A 412 -29.29 -21.15 18.47
C GLY A 412 -30.27 -20.06 18.88
N THR A 413 -29.77 -19.01 19.54
CA THR A 413 -30.55 -17.84 19.95
C THR A 413 -29.87 -16.57 19.49
N ILE A 414 -30.64 -15.60 19.00
CA ILE A 414 -30.11 -14.27 18.68
C ILE A 414 -29.77 -13.53 19.97
N VAL A 415 -28.51 -13.10 20.12
CA VAL A 415 -28.01 -12.38 21.31
C VAL A 415 -27.92 -10.88 21.04
N THR A 416 -27.53 -10.50 19.83
CA THR A 416 -27.41 -9.10 19.41
C THR A 416 -28.10 -8.93 18.06
N SER A 417 -28.89 -7.88 17.91
CA SER A 417 -29.53 -7.54 16.63
C SER A 417 -29.67 -6.03 16.54
N GLU A 418 -28.67 -5.40 15.92
CA GLU A 418 -28.53 -3.95 15.91
C GLU A 418 -28.11 -3.44 14.53
N THR A 419 -28.46 -2.19 14.23
CA THR A 419 -27.99 -1.51 13.02
C THR A 419 -26.79 -0.64 13.38
N GLU A 420 -25.60 -1.02 12.90
CA GLU A 420 -24.39 -0.21 13.02
C GLU A 420 -24.29 0.80 11.89
N THR A 421 -23.81 2.00 12.20
CA THR A 421 -23.44 3.01 11.20
C THR A 421 -21.94 3.22 11.18
N TYR A 422 -21.32 3.12 10.00
CA TYR A 422 -19.91 3.41 9.82
C TYR A 422 -19.67 4.43 8.70
N THR A 423 -18.58 5.18 8.84
CA THR A 423 -18.17 6.21 7.86
C THR A 423 -16.89 5.74 7.19
N ASP A 424 -16.99 5.39 5.91
CA ASP A 424 -15.81 5.01 5.12
C ASP A 424 -14.86 6.20 5.00
N SER A 425 -13.65 6.03 5.54
CA SER A 425 -12.59 7.03 5.55
C SER A 425 -11.72 6.98 4.28
N GLY A 426 -11.96 6.03 3.37
CA GLY A 426 -11.07 5.68 2.27
C GLY A 426 -11.41 6.28 0.89
N ALA A 427 -12.56 6.94 0.70
CA ALA A 427 -12.94 7.51 -0.60
C ALA A 427 -12.53 8.99 -0.71
N SER A 428 -11.30 9.25 -1.15
CA SER A 428 -10.64 10.56 -1.19
C SER A 428 -11.16 11.59 -2.21
N THR A 429 -12.38 11.48 -2.73
CA THR A 429 -12.87 12.42 -3.77
C THR A 429 -14.27 12.99 -3.59
N SER A 430 -14.98 12.73 -2.48
CA SER A 430 -16.28 13.39 -2.24
C SER A 430 -16.42 13.97 -0.84
N ARG A 431 -16.78 15.25 -0.78
CA ARG A 431 -16.93 16.10 0.41
C ARG A 431 -18.21 15.78 1.22
N SER A 432 -18.52 14.51 1.40
CA SER A 432 -19.61 14.03 2.26
C SER A 432 -19.32 12.58 2.66
N GLY A 433 -18.92 12.35 3.91
CA GLY A 433 -18.84 10.99 4.47
C GLY A 433 -20.21 10.33 4.37
N ARG A 434 -20.36 9.38 3.45
CA ARG A 434 -21.63 8.66 3.27
C ARG A 434 -21.75 7.68 4.43
N LYS A 435 -22.77 7.86 5.27
CA LYS A 435 -23.10 6.88 6.32
C LYS A 435 -23.50 5.58 5.65
N MET A 436 -22.79 4.51 5.97
CA MET A 436 -23.19 3.14 5.61
C MET A 436 -23.90 2.53 6.80
N TYR A 437 -24.94 1.75 6.53
CA TYR A 437 -25.72 1.01 7.54
C TYR A 437 -25.46 -0.48 7.35
N ASN A 438 -25.25 -1.19 8.45
CA ASN A 438 -25.04 -2.63 8.45
C ASN A 438 -25.85 -3.27 9.58
N ALA A 439 -26.61 -4.31 9.28
CA ALA A 439 -27.22 -5.14 10.32
C ALA A 439 -26.15 -6.05 10.92
N VAL A 440 -25.99 -5.99 12.24
CA VAL A 440 -25.12 -6.87 13.01
C VAL A 440 -26.01 -7.79 13.80
N ILE A 441 -26.14 -9.03 13.31
CA ILE A 441 -26.93 -10.08 13.94
C ILE A 441 -25.97 -11.11 14.51
N GLU A 442 -25.83 -11.11 15.83
CA GLU A 442 -25.02 -12.07 16.57
C GLU A 442 -25.93 -13.15 17.18
N PHE A 443 -25.54 -14.40 17.01
CA PHE A 443 -26.28 -15.54 17.51
C PHE A 443 -25.36 -16.46 18.32
N SER A 444 -25.87 -17.01 19.41
CA SER A 444 -25.20 -18.04 20.20
C SER A 444 -25.77 -19.42 19.92
N TYR A 445 -24.93 -20.43 19.99
CA TYR A 445 -25.29 -21.83 19.79
C TYR A 445 -24.34 -22.72 20.59
N HIS A 446 -24.80 -23.92 20.92
CA HIS A 446 -24.03 -24.88 21.72
C HIS A 446 -23.57 -26.04 20.86
N VAL A 447 -22.28 -26.40 20.99
CA VAL A 447 -21.67 -27.58 20.38
C VAL A 447 -20.82 -28.26 21.44
N ASP A 448 -21.05 -29.55 21.70
CA ASP A 448 -20.33 -30.35 22.70
C ASP A 448 -20.26 -29.68 24.10
N GLY A 449 -21.33 -28.99 24.50
CA GLY A 449 -21.41 -28.28 25.79
C GLY A 449 -20.64 -26.97 25.87
N GLN A 450 -20.05 -26.50 24.77
CA GLN A 450 -19.41 -25.19 24.65
C GLN A 450 -20.32 -24.21 23.91
N GLU A 451 -20.42 -23.00 24.42
CA GLU A 451 -21.12 -21.90 23.75
C GLU A 451 -20.20 -21.26 22.70
N TYR A 452 -20.68 -21.21 21.46
CA TYR A 452 -20.07 -20.50 20.36
C TYR A 452 -20.94 -19.33 19.95
N ARG A 453 -20.33 -18.31 19.34
CA ARG A 453 -21.07 -17.20 18.74
C ARG A 453 -20.69 -16.98 17.28
N GLY A 454 -21.70 -16.68 16.47
CA GLY A 454 -21.53 -16.31 15.07
C GLY A 454 -22.11 -14.93 14.81
N THR A 455 -21.63 -14.25 13.77
CA THR A 455 -22.14 -12.95 13.35
C THR A 455 -22.53 -13.00 11.88
N LYS A 456 -23.80 -12.75 11.59
CA LYS A 456 -24.33 -12.55 10.24
C LYS A 456 -24.19 -11.05 9.90
N GLY A 457 -23.50 -10.74 8.78
CA GLY A 457 -23.21 -9.37 8.31
C GLY A 457 -21.71 -9.02 8.17
N ALA A 458 -20.80 -9.86 8.67
CA ALA A 458 -19.35 -9.61 8.63
C ALA A 458 -18.64 -10.19 7.38
N THR A 459 -19.21 -11.23 6.76
CA THR A 459 -18.54 -12.01 5.70
C THR A 459 -19.22 -11.89 4.33
N ASP A 460 -20.45 -11.36 4.27
CA ASP A 460 -21.12 -11.12 3.01
C ASP A 460 -20.48 -9.92 2.31
N LEU A 461 -19.68 -10.22 1.28
CA LEU A 461 -19.03 -9.30 0.35
C LEU A 461 -20.02 -8.44 -0.48
N VAL A 462 -21.25 -8.24 0.00
CA VAL A 462 -22.24 -7.45 -0.70
C VAL A 462 -22.09 -5.99 -0.29
N ARG A 463 -21.16 -5.29 -0.98
CA ARG A 463 -21.17 -3.82 -1.07
C ARG A 463 -22.47 -3.38 -1.76
N VAL A 464 -23.55 -3.19 -1.00
CA VAL A 464 -24.76 -2.55 -1.52
C VAL A 464 -24.59 -1.05 -1.45
N THR A 465 -23.97 -0.48 -2.48
CA THR A 465 -24.00 0.97 -2.74
C THR A 465 -25.36 1.35 -3.33
N VAL A 466 -26.44 1.32 -2.54
CA VAL A 466 -27.76 1.79 -3.00
C VAL A 466 -28.48 2.52 -1.87
N GLY A 467 -29.21 3.58 -2.20
CA GLY A 467 -29.87 4.52 -1.26
C GLY A 467 -30.86 3.94 -0.24
N ASN A 468 -31.08 2.61 -0.22
CA ASN A 468 -31.97 1.92 0.73
C ASN A 468 -31.21 1.00 1.71
N ALA A 469 -29.89 1.17 1.89
CA ALA A 469 -29.09 0.36 2.81
C ALA A 469 -29.64 0.39 4.24
N GLN A 470 -30.10 1.56 4.72
CA GLN A 470 -30.72 1.70 6.04
C GLN A 470 -31.97 0.84 6.18
N ALA A 471 -32.92 0.96 5.26
CA ALA A 471 -34.18 0.21 5.30
C ALA A 471 -33.95 -1.30 5.23
N LYS A 472 -32.96 -1.75 4.43
CA LYS A 472 -32.57 -3.16 4.37
C LYS A 472 -31.96 -3.66 5.69
N SER A 473 -31.09 -2.87 6.32
CA SER A 473 -30.52 -3.24 7.62
C SER A 473 -31.60 -3.28 8.71
N GLU A 474 -32.51 -2.31 8.74
CA GLU A 474 -33.64 -2.29 9.66
C GLU A 474 -34.59 -3.48 9.44
N GLU A 475 -34.85 -3.84 8.18
CA GLU A 475 -35.64 -5.04 7.84
C GLU A 475 -34.96 -6.33 8.31
N GLU A 476 -33.63 -6.44 8.16
CA GLU A 476 -32.86 -7.60 8.63
C GLU A 476 -32.87 -7.70 10.16
N VAL A 477 -32.68 -6.58 10.88
CA VAL A 477 -32.78 -6.54 12.34
C VAL A 477 -34.19 -6.94 12.80
N ALA A 478 -35.23 -6.44 12.13
CA ALA A 478 -36.62 -6.80 12.44
C ALA A 478 -36.92 -8.30 12.19
N ARG A 479 -36.22 -8.92 11.24
CA ARG A 479 -36.35 -10.36 10.94
C ARG A 479 -35.72 -11.26 12.02
N TYR A 480 -34.73 -10.76 12.74
CA TYR A 480 -33.98 -11.51 13.76
C TYR A 480 -33.97 -10.75 15.10
N PRO A 481 -35.11 -10.64 15.82
CA PRO A 481 -35.14 -9.97 17.11
C PRO A 481 -34.31 -10.72 18.17
N VAL A 482 -33.76 -9.99 19.13
CA VAL A 482 -33.01 -10.56 20.27
C VAL A 482 -33.89 -11.54 21.04
N GLY A 483 -33.33 -12.69 21.41
CA GLY A 483 -34.05 -13.78 22.07
C GLY A 483 -34.77 -14.73 21.11
N MET A 484 -34.80 -14.45 19.80
CA MET A 484 -35.38 -15.37 18.81
C MET A 484 -34.55 -16.66 18.71
N THR A 485 -35.23 -17.80 18.79
CA THR A 485 -34.65 -19.10 18.47
C THR A 485 -34.52 -19.26 16.96
N VAL A 486 -33.33 -19.61 16.49
CA VAL A 486 -32.99 -19.75 15.07
C VAL A 486 -32.26 -21.04 14.80
N ASP A 487 -32.39 -21.55 13.57
CA ASP A 487 -31.57 -22.64 13.10
C ASP A 487 -30.17 -22.14 12.75
N VAL A 488 -29.17 -22.75 13.38
CA VAL A 488 -27.76 -22.48 13.13
C VAL A 488 -27.16 -23.69 12.45
N TYR A 489 -26.56 -23.47 11.30
CA TYR A 489 -25.82 -24.48 10.56
C TYR A 489 -24.33 -24.24 10.80
N TYR A 490 -23.59 -25.23 11.29
CA TYR A 490 -22.17 -25.11 11.60
C TYR A 490 -21.34 -26.24 10.95
N ASP A 491 -20.07 -25.97 10.68
CA ASP A 491 -19.12 -27.00 10.24
C ASP A 491 -18.71 -27.88 11.43
N PRO A 492 -19.04 -29.19 11.46
CA PRO A 492 -18.66 -30.06 12.58
C PRO A 492 -17.14 -30.26 12.72
N GLY A 493 -16.36 -30.03 11.67
CA GLY A 493 -14.89 -30.01 11.71
C GLY A 493 -14.30 -28.68 12.16
N ASN A 494 -15.11 -27.61 12.16
CA ASN A 494 -14.75 -26.30 12.68
C ASN A 494 -15.99 -25.53 13.19
N PRO A 495 -16.42 -25.75 14.45
CA PRO A 495 -17.62 -25.12 15.00
C PRO A 495 -17.59 -23.59 15.07
N THR A 496 -16.44 -22.94 14.82
CA THR A 496 -16.36 -21.48 14.71
C THR A 496 -16.96 -20.93 13.40
N SER A 497 -17.15 -21.80 12.40
CA SER A 497 -17.81 -21.49 11.14
C SER A 497 -19.28 -21.88 11.21
N ALA A 498 -20.16 -20.89 11.38
CA ALA A 498 -21.61 -21.09 11.42
C ALA A 498 -22.39 -19.99 10.67
N SER A 499 -23.61 -20.31 10.25
CA SER A 499 -24.54 -19.41 9.55
C SER A 499 -25.98 -19.72 9.95
N LEU A 500 -26.84 -18.70 9.84
CA LEU A 500 -28.29 -18.81 10.00
C LEU A 500 -29.00 -19.35 8.75
N GLN A 501 -28.27 -19.54 7.66
CA GLN A 501 -28.79 -20.11 6.42
C GLN A 501 -28.02 -21.38 6.09
N PRO A 502 -28.69 -22.41 5.55
CA PRO A 502 -27.99 -23.49 4.87
C PRO A 502 -27.13 -22.83 3.80
N ARG A 503 -25.82 -23.03 3.85
CA ARG A 503 -24.92 -22.42 2.88
C ARG A 503 -25.31 -22.93 1.49
N GLU A 504 -25.93 -22.10 0.67
CA GLU A 504 -25.84 -22.27 -0.78
C GLU A 504 -24.35 -22.15 -1.10
N GLU A 505 -23.81 -23.22 -1.69
CA GLU A 505 -22.46 -23.24 -2.20
C GLU A 505 -22.26 -22.08 -3.17
N ILE A 506 -21.76 -20.94 -2.68
CA ILE A 506 -20.90 -20.10 -3.52
C ILE A 506 -19.61 -20.90 -3.67
N MET A 507 -19.70 -21.89 -4.56
CA MET A 507 -18.62 -22.68 -5.11
C MET A 507 -17.74 -21.72 -5.90
N LEU A 508 -16.93 -20.93 -5.21
CA LEU A 508 -15.59 -20.62 -5.72
C LEU A 508 -14.74 -21.88 -5.53
N THR A 509 -15.19 -22.99 -6.12
CA THR A 509 -14.47 -24.26 -6.18
C THR A 509 -13.15 -24.00 -6.90
N GLY A 510 -12.12 -24.79 -6.61
CA GLY A 510 -10.82 -24.74 -7.31
C GLY A 510 -10.91 -24.79 -8.85
N ASN A 511 -12.09 -25.07 -9.41
CA ASN A 511 -12.42 -24.88 -10.83
C ASN A 511 -12.15 -23.46 -11.33
N HIS A 512 -12.43 -22.41 -10.55
CA HIS A 512 -12.18 -21.04 -11.00
C HIS A 512 -10.68 -20.73 -11.16
N THR A 513 -9.85 -21.17 -10.22
CA THR A 513 -8.38 -21.04 -10.32
C THR A 513 -7.81 -21.87 -11.47
N LEU A 514 -8.38 -23.04 -11.76
CA LEU A 514 -8.01 -23.86 -12.92
C LEU A 514 -8.43 -23.20 -14.24
N ILE A 515 -9.64 -22.65 -14.32
CA ILE A 515 -10.16 -21.95 -15.52
C ILE A 515 -9.33 -20.69 -15.79
N VAL A 516 -9.07 -19.88 -14.77
CA VAL A 516 -8.21 -18.69 -14.88
C VAL A 516 -6.80 -19.09 -15.33
N GLY A 517 -6.24 -20.14 -14.73
CA GLY A 517 -4.93 -20.67 -15.13
C GLY A 517 -4.91 -21.14 -16.59
N ALA A 518 -5.94 -21.86 -17.04
CA ALA A 518 -6.07 -22.33 -18.42
C ALA A 518 -6.21 -21.17 -19.42
N ILE A 519 -7.01 -20.15 -19.09
CA ILE A 519 -7.17 -18.94 -19.92
C ILE A 519 -5.82 -18.21 -20.06
N LEU A 520 -5.08 -18.04 -18.97
CA LEU A 520 -3.78 -17.38 -18.98
C LEU A 520 -2.73 -18.16 -19.80
N ILE A 521 -2.76 -19.49 -19.75
CA ILE A 521 -1.91 -20.34 -20.59
C ILE A 521 -2.30 -20.20 -22.07
N LEU A 522 -3.60 -20.16 -22.40
CA LEU A 522 -4.07 -19.94 -23.77
C LEU A 522 -3.65 -18.56 -24.29
N VAL A 523 -3.72 -17.52 -23.46
CA VAL A 523 -3.21 -16.18 -23.78
C VAL A 523 -1.70 -16.21 -24.03
N ALA A 524 -0.94 -16.95 -23.21
CA ALA A 524 0.50 -17.12 -23.41
C ALA A 524 0.83 -17.89 -24.71
N LEU A 525 0.08 -18.93 -25.05
CA LEU A 525 0.26 -19.69 -26.30
C LEU A 525 -0.12 -18.86 -27.54
N TYR A 526 -1.17 -18.06 -27.43
CA TYR A 526 -1.57 -17.13 -28.48
C TYR A 526 -0.48 -16.09 -28.72
N ALA A 527 0.01 -15.44 -27.65
CA ALA A 527 1.09 -14.45 -27.69
C ALA A 527 2.48 -15.03 -28.07
N ALA A 528 2.63 -16.35 -28.04
CA ALA A 528 3.82 -17.05 -28.50
C ALA A 528 3.81 -17.32 -30.01
N THR A 529 2.62 -17.38 -30.61
CA THR A 529 2.40 -17.75 -32.03
C THR A 529 1.99 -16.58 -32.91
N HIS A 530 1.48 -15.51 -32.31
CA HIS A 530 1.06 -14.26 -32.93
C HIS A 530 1.80 -13.11 -32.25
#